data_AF-A0A452YUY0-F1
#
_entry.id   AF-A0A452YUY0-F1
#
_cell.length_a   1.000
_cell.length_b   1.000
_cell.length_c   1.000
_cell.angle_alpha   90.00
_cell.angle_beta   90.00
_cell.angle_gamma   90.00
#
_symmetry.space_group_name_H-M   'P 1'
#
loop_
_entity.id
_entity.type
_entity.pdbx_description
1 polymer ?
#
loop_
_entity_poly.entity_id
_entity_poly.type
_entity_poly.pdbx_seq_one_letter_code
_entity_poly.pdbx_strand_id
1 'polypeptide(L)'
;MLGSFLMAWFGIIFKTDIRHISEHLIVGITTGYMGSLTTFSGWNQAMVSMSSKDHWAYAIAGIVLGMFIVNESIRVGAETGERLRSWILKCIKENSSIGSTCNWEHLKVNTRTKHFVLIAVMMILLSFVWVLSIVLAIIKVRNLDDGAVLWLGCSVAPPGVWLRWYLARLNGQGIGKQRSLKWLPIGTLVANVLAAGIMASLAVTAKAV
;
A
#
# COMPACT_ATOMS: atom_id res chain seq x y z
N MET A 1 -9.64 4.73 5.83
CA MET A 1 -9.68 4.70 7.32
C MET A 1 -8.56 3.85 7.87
N LEU A 2 -8.71 2.51 7.90
CA LEU A 2 -7.70 1.61 8.49
C LEU A 2 -6.27 1.87 8.00
N GLY A 3 -6.09 2.11 6.69
CA GLY A 3 -4.76 2.39 6.15
C GLY A 3 -4.16 3.70 6.67
N SER A 4 -4.99 4.73 6.86
CA SER A 4 -4.56 6.02 7.42
C SER A 4 -4.23 5.89 8.91
N PHE A 5 -4.99 5.10 9.67
CA PHE A 5 -4.69 4.74 11.05
C PHE A 5 -3.35 4.00 11.18
N LEU A 6 -3.15 2.94 10.40
CA LEU A 6 -1.90 2.16 10.44
C LEU A 6 -0.71 2.93 9.87
N MET A 7 -0.94 3.85 8.93
CA MET A 7 0.07 4.77 8.44
C MET A 7 0.55 5.72 9.55
N ALA A 8 -0.32 6.11 10.49
CA ALA A 8 0.12 6.87 11.67
C ALA A 8 1.02 6.01 12.57
N TRP A 9 0.66 4.76 12.85
CA TRP A 9 1.52 3.83 13.59
C TRP A 9 2.88 3.63 12.93
N PHE A 10 2.91 3.04 11.74
CA PHE A 10 4.15 2.57 11.14
C PHE A 10 4.89 3.68 10.37
N GLY A 11 4.17 4.65 9.83
CA GLY A 11 4.72 5.74 9.03
C GLY A 11 5.11 6.98 9.85
N ILE A 12 4.60 7.13 11.07
CA ILE A 12 4.92 8.28 11.94
C ILE A 12 5.58 7.77 13.24
N ILE A 13 4.86 7.01 14.06
CA ILE A 13 5.28 6.69 15.43
C ILE A 13 6.44 5.70 15.47
N PHE A 14 6.29 4.52 14.86
CA PHE A 14 7.29 3.44 14.89
C PHE A 14 8.32 3.56 13.77
N LYS A 15 8.28 4.62 12.95
CA LYS A 15 9.11 4.75 11.76
C LYS A 15 10.60 4.69 12.09
N THR A 16 11.05 5.38 13.13
CA THR A 16 12.45 5.40 13.56
C THR A 16 12.90 4.04 14.06
N ASP A 17 12.06 3.38 14.86
CA ASP A 17 12.37 2.11 15.51
C ASP A 17 12.49 0.99 14.46
N ILE A 18 11.57 0.94 13.50
CA ILE A 18 11.60 -0.04 12.39
C ILE A 18 12.74 0.27 11.40
N ARG A 19 13.03 1.54 11.14
CA ARG A 19 14.15 1.94 10.28
C ARG A 19 15.49 1.45 10.83
N HIS A 20 15.65 1.44 12.16
CA HIS A 20 16.85 0.89 12.80
C HIS A 20 17.03 -0.61 12.52
N ILE A 21 15.92 -1.35 12.36
CA ILE A 21 15.93 -2.80 12.05
C ILE A 21 16.28 -3.03 10.57
N SER A 22 15.59 -2.35 9.65
CA SER A 22 15.83 -2.45 8.21
C SER A 22 15.18 -1.29 7.44
N GLU A 23 15.99 -0.59 6.63
CA GLU A 23 15.50 0.47 5.74
C GLU A 23 14.56 -0.09 4.66
N HIS A 24 14.80 -1.30 4.16
CA HIS A 24 13.93 -1.92 3.15
C HIS A 24 12.58 -2.33 3.73
N LEU A 25 12.54 -2.75 5.00
CA LEU A 25 11.30 -3.15 5.67
C LEU A 25 10.38 -1.94 5.88
N ILE A 26 10.91 -0.82 6.36
CA ILE A 26 10.10 0.39 6.58
C ILE A 26 9.53 0.92 5.26
N VAL A 27 10.31 0.90 4.16
CA VAL A 27 9.81 1.28 2.83
C VAL A 27 8.73 0.32 2.35
N GLY A 28 8.93 -1.00 2.52
CA GLY A 28 7.93 -2.01 2.18
C GLY A 28 6.61 -1.85 2.93
N ILE A 29 6.67 -1.58 4.24
CA ILE A 29 5.48 -1.38 5.08
C ILE A 29 4.79 -0.06 4.73
N THR A 30 5.51 1.06 4.73
CA THR A 30 4.90 2.39 4.61
C THR A 30 4.52 2.75 3.18
N THR A 31 5.36 2.41 2.20
CA THR A 31 5.13 2.77 0.80
C THR A 31 4.43 1.64 0.04
N GLY A 32 4.81 0.39 0.32
CA GLY A 32 4.19 -0.77 -0.31
C GLY A 32 2.83 -1.11 0.28
N TYR A 33 2.82 -1.64 1.51
CA TYR A 33 1.61 -2.20 2.12
C TYR A 33 0.60 -1.12 2.53
N MET A 34 1.00 -0.08 3.27
CA MET A 34 0.09 1.03 3.61
C MET A 34 -0.39 1.77 2.36
N GLY A 35 0.49 1.89 1.35
CA GLY A 35 0.14 2.50 0.06
C GLY A 35 -0.87 1.69 -0.75
N SER A 36 -0.95 0.36 -0.57
CA SER A 36 -2.00 -0.45 -1.18
C SER A 36 -3.28 -0.51 -0.34
N LEU A 37 -3.15 -0.45 1.00
CA LEU A 37 -4.29 -0.41 1.91
C LEU A 37 -5.05 0.93 1.84
N THR A 38 -4.37 2.00 1.44
CA THR A 38 -4.95 3.32 1.21
C THR A 38 -5.17 3.55 -0.28
N THR A 39 -6.41 3.82 -0.71
CA THR A 39 -6.71 4.14 -2.11
C THR A 39 -7.45 5.46 -2.21
N PHE A 40 -6.83 6.44 -2.88
CA PHE A 40 -7.49 7.70 -3.22
C PHE A 40 -8.31 7.57 -4.51
N SER A 41 -7.80 6.84 -5.51
CA SER A 41 -8.43 6.73 -6.82
C SER A 41 -9.74 5.96 -6.78
N GLY A 42 -9.82 4.86 -6.02
CA GLY A 42 -11.04 4.07 -5.91
C GLY A 42 -12.18 4.86 -5.26
N TRP A 43 -11.84 5.59 -4.18
CA TRP A 43 -12.78 6.48 -3.52
C TRP A 43 -13.22 7.62 -4.46
N ASN A 44 -12.28 8.26 -5.16
CA ASN A 44 -12.60 9.32 -6.12
C ASN A 44 -13.50 8.85 -7.26
N GLN A 45 -13.24 7.66 -7.83
CA GLN A 45 -14.09 7.06 -8.85
C GLN A 45 -15.51 6.76 -8.34
N ALA A 46 -15.64 6.31 -7.08
CA ALA A 46 -16.95 6.12 -6.46
C ALA A 46 -17.71 7.45 -6.33
N MET A 47 -17.04 8.54 -5.96
CA MET A 47 -17.66 9.88 -5.90
C MET A 47 -18.12 10.37 -7.28
N VAL A 48 -17.30 10.18 -8.32
CA VAL A 48 -17.66 10.52 -9.70
C VAL A 48 -18.85 9.69 -10.20
N SER A 49 -18.87 8.39 -9.89
CA SER A 49 -19.97 7.48 -10.23
C SER A 49 -21.30 7.85 -9.54
N MET A 50 -21.24 8.33 -8.29
CA MET A 50 -22.42 8.87 -7.61
C MET A 50 -22.87 10.19 -8.25
N SER A 51 -21.93 11.06 -8.61
CA SER A 51 -22.24 12.33 -9.27
C SER A 51 -22.89 12.14 -10.63
N SER A 52 -22.51 11.11 -11.39
CA SER A 52 -23.09 10.83 -12.72
C SER A 52 -24.48 10.17 -12.66
N LYS A 53 -24.91 9.69 -11.49
CA LYS A 53 -26.25 9.13 -11.25
C LYS A 53 -27.21 10.14 -10.60
N ASP A 54 -26.96 11.44 -10.76
CA ASP A 54 -27.70 12.55 -10.13
C ASP A 54 -27.64 12.61 -8.59
N HIS A 55 -26.81 11.78 -7.94
CA HIS A 55 -26.59 11.78 -6.48
C HIS A 55 -25.43 12.71 -6.08
N TRP A 56 -25.35 13.90 -6.69
CA TRP A 56 -24.22 14.83 -6.54
C TRP A 56 -24.04 15.33 -5.10
N ALA A 57 -25.13 15.53 -4.34
CA ALA A 57 -25.07 15.93 -2.94
C ALA A 57 -24.37 14.87 -2.08
N TYR A 58 -24.64 13.58 -2.32
CA TYR A 58 -23.97 12.47 -1.65
C TYR A 58 -22.49 12.37 -2.04
N ALA A 59 -22.15 12.69 -3.29
CA ALA A 59 -20.75 12.75 -3.72
C ALA A 59 -19.97 13.86 -2.99
N ILE A 60 -20.56 15.07 -2.88
CA ILE A 60 -19.94 16.18 -2.14
C ILE A 60 -19.82 15.85 -0.65
N ALA A 61 -20.90 15.37 -0.02
CA ALA A 61 -20.87 14.96 1.37
C ALA A 61 -19.84 13.84 1.61
N GLY A 62 -19.76 12.88 0.69
CA GLY A 62 -18.78 11.80 0.71
C GLY A 62 -17.34 12.31 0.65
N ILE A 63 -17.05 13.33 -0.18
CA ILE A 63 -15.74 13.99 -0.25
C ILE A 63 -15.38 14.64 1.09
N VAL A 64 -16.28 15.47 1.62
CA VAL A 64 -16.04 16.24 2.87
C VAL A 64 -15.88 15.29 4.05
N LEU A 65 -16.81 14.35 4.22
CA LEU A 65 -16.77 13.37 5.32
C LEU A 65 -15.57 12.44 5.19
N GLY A 66 -15.25 11.97 3.98
CA GLY A 66 -14.11 11.09 3.75
C GLY A 66 -12.79 11.75 4.14
N MET A 67 -12.59 13.02 3.81
CA MET A 67 -11.41 13.78 4.23
C MET A 67 -11.34 13.95 5.75
N PHE A 68 -12.47 14.32 6.38
CA PHE A 68 -12.54 14.49 7.83
C PHE A 68 -12.21 13.17 8.56
N ILE A 69 -12.86 12.08 8.16
CA ILE A 69 -12.67 10.76 8.74
C ILE A 69 -11.21 10.28 8.59
N VAL A 70 -10.57 10.53 7.45
CA VAL A 70 -9.15 10.20 7.26
C VAL A 70 -8.26 10.99 8.21
N ASN A 71 -8.52 12.28 8.41
CA ASN A 71 -7.79 13.12 9.34
C ASN A 71 -7.93 12.62 10.80
N GLU A 72 -9.16 12.34 11.22
CA GLU A 72 -9.45 11.77 12.55
C GLU A 72 -8.77 10.42 12.74
N SER A 73 -8.79 9.57 11.71
CA SER A 73 -8.15 8.26 11.73
C SER A 73 -6.63 8.34 11.91
N ILE A 74 -5.97 9.34 11.32
CA ILE A 74 -4.53 9.58 11.52
C ILE A 74 -4.29 10.07 12.95
N ARG A 75 -5.10 11.00 13.45
CA ARG A 75 -4.93 11.54 14.81
C ARG A 75 -5.08 10.45 15.87
N VAL A 76 -6.15 9.65 15.78
CA VAL A 76 -6.38 8.50 16.68
C VAL A 76 -5.26 7.47 16.54
N GLY A 77 -4.79 7.20 15.32
CA GLY A 77 -3.66 6.31 15.09
C GLY A 77 -2.36 6.79 15.74
N ALA A 78 -2.07 8.09 15.66
CA ALA A 78 -0.89 8.68 16.28
C ALA A 78 -0.94 8.58 17.81
N GLU A 79 -2.08 8.97 18.40
CA GLU A 79 -2.26 8.93 19.86
C GLU A 79 -2.19 7.50 20.42
N THR A 80 -2.89 6.56 19.78
CA THR A 80 -2.86 5.15 20.20
C THR A 80 -1.47 4.54 19.97
N GLY A 81 -0.73 4.98 18.94
CA GLY A 81 0.64 4.57 18.68
C GLY A 81 1.62 5.01 19.73
N GLU A 82 1.58 6.28 20.14
CA GLU A 82 2.47 6.77 21.20
C GLU A 82 2.21 6.07 22.53
N ARG A 83 0.93 5.81 22.85
CA ARG A 83 0.55 5.02 24.03
C ARG A 83 1.09 3.61 23.95
N LEU A 84 0.93 2.93 22.81
CA LEU A 84 1.44 1.57 22.61
C LEU A 84 2.97 1.53 22.69
N ARG A 85 3.66 2.47 22.03
CA ARG A 85 5.11 2.58 22.05
C ARG A 85 5.63 2.79 23.46
N SER A 86 5.02 3.71 24.20
CA SER A 86 5.37 3.97 25.60
C SER A 86 5.14 2.75 26.49
N TRP A 87 4.03 2.03 26.27
CA TRP A 87 3.73 0.79 26.99
C TRP A 87 4.76 -0.31 26.70
N ILE A 88 5.13 -0.53 25.43
CA ILE A 88 6.17 -1.48 25.03
C ILE A 88 7.51 -1.14 25.70
N LEU A 89 7.94 0.13 25.64
CA LEU A 89 9.18 0.58 26.27
C LEU A 89 9.16 0.38 27.80
N LYS A 90 8.01 0.63 28.43
CA LYS A 90 7.83 0.40 29.87
C LYS A 90 7.93 -1.09 30.22
N CYS A 91 7.24 -1.96 29.48
CA CYS A 91 7.31 -3.41 29.67
C CYS A 91 8.73 -3.95 29.49
N ILE A 92 9.47 -3.46 28.49
CA ILE A 92 10.87 -3.85 28.28
C ILE A 92 11.73 -3.43 29.48
N LYS A 93 11.55 -2.21 29.98
CA LYS A 93 12.30 -1.69 31.14
C LYS A 93 11.98 -2.44 32.44
N GLU A 94 10.73 -2.82 32.65
CA GLU A 94 10.30 -3.60 33.81
C GLU A 94 10.85 -5.04 33.75
N ASN A 95 10.80 -5.68 32.58
CA ASN A 95 11.38 -7.01 32.36
C ASN A 95 12.92 -7.02 32.43
N SER A 96 13.60 -5.90 32.15
CA SER A 96 15.08 -5.85 32.21
C SER A 96 15.64 -5.79 33.64
N SER A 97 14.80 -5.74 34.68
CA SER A 97 15.23 -5.89 36.07
C SER A 97 15.69 -7.33 36.40
N ILE A 98 15.34 -8.32 35.56
CA ILE A 98 15.81 -9.70 35.61
C ILE A 98 16.69 -9.94 34.36
N GLY A 99 17.94 -9.51 34.44
CA GLY A 99 19.07 -9.96 33.63
C GLY A 99 18.83 -10.38 32.17
N SER A 100 18.68 -9.42 31.26
CA SER A 100 19.53 -9.37 30.05
C SER A 100 19.27 -8.07 29.30
N THR A 101 20.36 -7.43 28.91
CA THR A 101 20.38 -6.41 27.86
C THR A 101 19.83 -7.03 26.57
N CYS A 102 18.54 -6.89 26.30
CA CYS A 102 17.98 -7.08 24.97
C CYS A 102 18.62 -6.02 24.05
N ASN A 103 19.79 -6.38 23.52
CA ASN A 103 20.61 -5.49 22.75
C ASN A 103 19.91 -5.29 21.40
N TRP A 104 19.27 -4.14 21.21
CA TRP A 104 18.65 -3.74 19.94
C TRP A 104 19.63 -3.85 18.75
N GLU A 105 20.93 -3.87 19.03
CA GLU A 105 21.99 -4.17 18.09
C GLU A 105 21.93 -5.58 17.48
N HIS A 106 21.45 -6.60 18.20
CA HIS A 106 21.32 -7.96 17.65
C HIS A 106 20.13 -8.09 16.69
N LEU A 107 19.11 -7.22 16.85
CA LEU A 107 17.93 -7.14 15.99
C LEU A 107 18.24 -6.42 14.66
N LYS A 108 19.30 -5.59 14.63
CA LYS A 108 19.77 -4.96 13.40
C LYS A 108 20.22 -6.04 12.42
N VAL A 109 19.63 -6.05 11.24
CA VAL A 109 20.04 -6.92 10.12
C VAL A 109 21.36 -6.37 9.58
N ASN A 110 22.46 -6.51 10.33
CA ASN A 110 23.74 -5.90 10.00
C ASN A 110 24.63 -6.81 9.12
N THR A 111 24.22 -8.05 8.86
CA THR A 111 25.00 -9.03 8.09
C THR A 111 24.39 -9.23 6.71
N ARG A 112 25.21 -9.10 5.65
CA ARG A 112 24.84 -9.35 4.25
C ARG A 112 24.08 -10.67 4.06
N THR A 113 24.47 -11.70 4.79
CA THR A 113 23.79 -13.02 4.81
C THR A 113 22.35 -12.94 5.30
N LYS A 114 22.05 -12.18 6.36
CA LYS A 114 20.69 -12.00 6.87
C LYS A 114 19.81 -11.24 5.87
N HIS A 115 20.37 -10.27 5.13
CA HIS A 115 19.65 -9.59 4.05
C HIS A 115 19.30 -10.55 2.90
N PHE A 116 20.24 -11.40 2.47
CA PHE A 116 19.96 -12.42 1.45
C PHE A 116 18.89 -13.41 1.90
N VAL A 117 18.98 -13.89 3.15
CA VAL A 117 17.95 -14.78 3.72
C VAL A 117 16.59 -14.08 3.75
N LEU A 118 16.52 -12.82 4.19
CA LEU A 118 15.26 -12.08 4.23
C LEU A 118 14.66 -11.89 2.83
N ILE A 119 15.48 -11.51 1.84
CA ILE A 119 15.03 -11.40 0.43
C ILE A 119 14.55 -12.76 -0.08
N ALA A 120 15.28 -13.85 0.18
CA ALA A 120 14.89 -15.18 -0.22
C ALA A 120 13.55 -15.60 0.41
N VAL A 121 13.36 -15.37 1.71
CA VAL A 121 12.10 -15.64 2.41
C VAL A 121 10.96 -14.81 1.81
N MET A 122 11.17 -13.53 1.55
CA MET A 122 10.13 -12.69 0.93
C MET A 122 9.77 -13.15 -0.49
N MET A 123 10.75 -13.61 -1.28
CA MET A 123 10.51 -14.16 -2.62
C MET A 123 9.75 -15.49 -2.56
N ILE A 124 10.07 -16.36 -1.61
CA ILE A 124 9.35 -17.63 -1.39
C ILE A 124 7.90 -17.34 -1.03
N LEU A 125 7.66 -16.46 -0.04
CA LEU A 125 6.32 -16.06 0.36
C LEU A 125 5.53 -15.45 -0.81
N LEU A 126 6.17 -14.57 -1.60
CA LEU A 126 5.55 -13.98 -2.78
C LEU A 126 5.16 -15.06 -3.80
N SER A 127 6.08 -15.99 -4.12
CA SER A 127 5.79 -17.08 -5.07
C SER A 127 4.65 -17.98 -4.59
N PHE A 128 4.62 -18.30 -3.30
CA PHE A 128 3.57 -19.13 -2.71
C PHE A 128 2.21 -18.45 -2.82
N VAL A 129 2.12 -17.18 -2.40
CA VAL A 129 0.88 -16.40 -2.47
C VAL A 129 0.43 -16.21 -3.91
N TRP A 130 1.37 -15.97 -4.84
CA TRP A 130 1.04 -15.76 -6.25
C TRP A 130 0.52 -17.03 -6.93
N VAL A 131 1.19 -18.17 -6.71
CA VAL A 131 0.73 -19.48 -7.23
C VAL A 131 -0.63 -19.83 -6.64
N LEU A 132 -0.82 -19.66 -5.33
CA LEU A 132 -2.11 -19.91 -4.68
C LEU A 132 -3.21 -19.03 -5.26
N SER A 133 -2.90 -17.74 -5.52
CA SER A 133 -3.85 -16.80 -6.12
C SER A 133 -4.28 -17.23 -7.53
N ILE A 134 -3.35 -17.70 -8.36
CA ILE A 134 -3.63 -18.19 -9.71
C ILE A 134 -4.49 -19.45 -9.65
N VAL A 135 -4.16 -20.40 -8.79
CA VAL A 135 -4.92 -21.65 -8.63
C VAL A 135 -6.35 -21.36 -8.17
N LEU A 136 -6.52 -20.52 -7.16
CA LEU A 136 -7.84 -20.12 -6.66
C LEU A 136 -8.64 -19.32 -7.69
N ALA A 137 -7.97 -18.47 -8.49
CA ALA A 137 -8.61 -17.76 -9.59
C ALA A 137 -9.17 -18.75 -10.62
N ILE A 138 -8.38 -19.75 -11.06
CA ILE A 138 -8.83 -20.74 -12.04
C ILE A 138 -10.03 -21.55 -11.50
N ILE A 139 -9.97 -21.99 -10.24
CA ILE A 139 -11.05 -22.78 -9.62
C ILE A 139 -12.33 -21.94 -9.51
N LYS A 140 -12.23 -20.72 -8.98
CA LYS A 140 -13.40 -19.83 -8.78
C LYS A 140 -14.01 -19.36 -10.10
N VAL A 141 -13.18 -19.06 -11.12
CA VAL A 141 -13.67 -18.71 -12.46
C VAL A 141 -14.43 -19.87 -13.09
N ARG A 142 -13.94 -21.11 -12.97
CA ARG A 142 -14.65 -22.30 -13.48
C ARG A 142 -16.01 -22.52 -12.81
N ASN A 143 -16.12 -22.14 -11.53
CA ASN A 143 -17.35 -22.27 -10.76
C ASN A 143 -18.28 -21.05 -10.86
N LEU A 144 -17.96 -20.05 -11.71
CA LEU A 144 -18.72 -18.80 -11.85
C LEU A 144 -19.03 -18.09 -10.52
N ASP A 145 -18.08 -18.15 -9.59
CA ASP A 145 -18.25 -17.65 -8.24
C ASP A 145 -17.73 -16.20 -8.14
N ASP A 146 -18.47 -15.32 -7.45
CA ASP A 146 -18.14 -13.89 -7.29
C ASP A 146 -16.73 -13.65 -6.71
N GLY A 147 -16.21 -14.63 -5.95
CA GLY A 147 -14.84 -14.58 -5.43
C GLY A 147 -13.75 -14.61 -6.51
N ALA A 148 -14.06 -14.95 -7.75
CA ALA A 148 -13.11 -15.02 -8.86
C ALA A 148 -12.41 -13.68 -9.13
N VAL A 149 -13.13 -12.57 -9.01
CA VAL A 149 -12.60 -11.21 -9.28
C VAL A 149 -11.45 -10.88 -8.33
N LEU A 150 -11.58 -11.26 -7.06
CA LEU A 150 -10.54 -11.01 -6.05
C LEU A 150 -9.26 -11.78 -6.38
N TRP A 151 -9.36 -13.08 -6.68
CA TRP A 151 -8.20 -13.92 -6.95
C TRP A 151 -7.54 -13.60 -8.30
N LEU A 152 -8.33 -13.22 -9.31
CA LEU A 152 -7.82 -12.66 -10.56
C LEU A 152 -7.04 -11.37 -10.30
N GLY A 153 -7.58 -10.47 -9.46
CA GLY A 153 -6.89 -9.27 -9.00
C GLY A 153 -5.54 -9.59 -8.34
N CYS A 154 -5.51 -10.55 -7.41
CA CYS A 154 -4.28 -11.01 -6.76
C CYS A 154 -3.27 -11.63 -7.75
N SER A 155 -3.75 -12.22 -8.85
CA SER A 155 -2.89 -12.82 -9.89
C SER A 155 -2.21 -11.75 -10.77
N VAL A 156 -2.91 -10.66 -11.09
CA VAL A 156 -2.36 -9.54 -11.88
C VAL A 156 -1.63 -8.50 -11.03
N ALA A 157 -1.76 -8.56 -9.70
CA ALA A 157 -1.14 -7.61 -8.79
C ALA A 157 0.40 -7.57 -8.88
N PRO A 158 1.16 -8.69 -8.88
CA PRO A 158 2.62 -8.62 -8.97
C PRO A 158 3.13 -8.01 -10.29
N PRO A 159 2.63 -8.40 -11.48
CA PRO A 159 2.94 -7.71 -12.73
C PRO A 159 2.61 -6.21 -12.70
N GLY A 160 1.46 -5.84 -12.13
CA GLY A 160 1.04 -4.44 -12.00
C GLY A 160 2.01 -3.61 -11.15
N VAL A 161 2.50 -4.18 -10.04
CA VAL A 161 3.49 -3.51 -9.17
C VAL A 161 4.83 -3.34 -9.89
N TRP A 162 5.31 -4.35 -10.60
CA TRP A 162 6.56 -4.23 -11.38
C TRP A 162 6.45 -3.21 -12.49
N LEU A 163 5.33 -3.16 -13.21
CA LEU A 163 5.08 -2.16 -14.23
C LEU A 163 5.08 -0.74 -13.62
N ARG A 164 4.38 -0.54 -12.50
CA ARG A 164 4.36 0.74 -11.80
C ARG A 164 5.73 1.16 -11.31
N TRP A 165 6.53 0.21 -10.80
CA TRP A 165 7.91 0.47 -10.36
C TRP A 165 8.84 0.82 -11.54
N TYR A 166 8.72 0.10 -12.65
CA TYR A 166 9.48 0.38 -13.86
C TYR A 166 9.15 1.78 -14.39
N LEU A 167 7.86 2.15 -14.48
CA LEU A 167 7.41 3.47 -14.89
C LEU A 167 7.84 4.56 -13.90
N ALA A 168 7.86 4.28 -12.59
CA ALA A 168 8.29 5.25 -11.58
C ALA A 168 9.73 5.76 -11.78
N ARG A 169 10.58 5.02 -12.51
CA ARG A 169 11.93 5.51 -12.90
C ARG A 169 11.88 6.78 -13.75
N LEU A 170 10.76 7.05 -14.41
CA LEU A 170 10.51 8.26 -15.21
C LEU A 170 10.10 9.47 -14.35
N ASN A 171 9.78 9.28 -13.07
CA ASN A 171 9.42 10.38 -12.18
C ASN A 171 10.63 11.30 -11.95
N GLY A 172 10.43 12.61 -12.03
CA GLY A 172 11.47 13.62 -11.78
C GLY A 172 12.46 13.84 -12.94
N GLN A 173 12.35 13.10 -14.05
CA GLN A 173 13.22 13.27 -15.22
C GLN A 173 12.87 14.52 -16.05
N GLY A 174 11.63 15.01 -15.95
CA GLY A 174 11.09 16.10 -16.78
C GLY A 174 10.80 15.66 -18.22
N ILE A 175 9.99 16.43 -18.93
CA ILE A 175 9.60 16.19 -20.33
C ILE A 175 10.43 17.07 -21.27
N GLY A 176 10.90 16.48 -22.38
CA GLY A 176 11.55 17.18 -23.49
C GLY A 176 13.03 17.55 -23.27
N LYS A 177 13.66 18.14 -24.30
CA LYS A 177 15.09 18.52 -24.30
C LYS A 177 15.46 19.54 -23.21
N GLN A 178 14.51 20.36 -22.77
CA GLN A 178 14.70 21.35 -21.70
C GLN A 178 14.39 20.81 -20.29
N ARG A 179 14.03 19.52 -20.15
CA ARG A 179 13.58 18.91 -18.88
C ARG A 179 12.55 19.78 -18.15
N SER A 180 11.53 20.25 -18.87
CA SER A 180 10.42 20.99 -18.29
C SER A 180 9.54 20.06 -17.45
N LEU A 181 8.81 20.55 -16.45
CA LEU A 181 7.88 19.76 -15.61
C LEU A 181 8.53 18.65 -14.74
N LYS A 182 9.73 18.86 -14.19
CA LYS A 182 10.33 17.91 -13.22
C LYS A 182 9.48 17.67 -11.96
N TRP A 183 8.63 18.62 -11.60
CA TRP A 183 7.70 18.50 -10.48
C TRP A 183 6.63 17.42 -10.71
N LEU A 184 6.31 17.11 -11.98
CA LEU A 184 5.26 16.15 -12.29
C LEU A 184 5.81 14.70 -12.25
N PRO A 185 5.19 13.78 -11.49
CA PRO A 185 5.57 12.36 -11.50
C PRO A 185 5.02 11.65 -12.73
N ILE A 186 5.68 11.85 -13.87
CA ILE A 186 5.27 11.38 -15.20
C ILE A 186 5.01 9.87 -15.22
N GLY A 187 5.90 9.08 -14.63
CA GLY A 187 5.77 7.62 -14.57
C GLY A 187 4.51 7.18 -13.83
N THR A 188 4.22 7.81 -12.69
CA THR A 188 3.00 7.54 -11.92
C THR A 188 1.74 7.99 -12.66
N LEU A 189 1.80 9.13 -13.35
CA LEU A 189 0.70 9.62 -14.18
C LEU A 189 0.39 8.63 -15.31
N VAL A 190 1.41 8.19 -16.05
CA VAL A 190 1.27 7.23 -17.15
C VAL A 190 0.67 5.91 -16.64
N ALA A 191 1.13 5.38 -15.52
CA ALA A 191 0.56 4.17 -14.93
C ALA A 191 -0.94 4.31 -14.62
N ASN A 192 -1.36 5.45 -14.04
CA ASN A 192 -2.75 5.70 -13.71
C ASN A 192 -3.62 5.93 -14.97
N VAL A 193 -3.10 6.64 -15.98
CA VAL A 193 -3.82 6.88 -17.25
C VAL A 193 -4.01 5.58 -18.02
N LEU A 194 -2.98 4.71 -18.08
CA LEU A 194 -3.09 3.38 -18.69
C LEU A 194 -4.15 2.53 -17.99
N ALA A 195 -4.13 2.48 -16.65
CA ALA A 195 -5.13 1.75 -15.88
C ALA A 195 -6.54 2.29 -16.11
N ALA A 196 -6.72 3.62 -16.11
CA ALA A 196 -8.00 4.26 -16.38
C ALA A 196 -8.49 3.98 -17.81
N GLY A 197 -7.58 3.99 -18.80
CA GLY A 197 -7.89 3.65 -20.19
C GLY A 197 -8.37 2.21 -20.35
N ILE A 198 -7.70 1.25 -19.73
CA ILE A 198 -8.10 -0.17 -19.76
C ILE A 198 -9.48 -0.35 -19.09
N MET A 199 -9.70 0.29 -17.94
CA MET A 199 -11.02 0.25 -17.27
C MET A 199 -12.12 0.86 -18.15
N ALA A 200 -11.83 1.98 -18.81
CA ALA A 200 -12.77 2.62 -19.72
C ALA A 200 -13.08 1.75 -20.94
N SER A 201 -12.08 1.13 -21.58
CA SER A 201 -12.30 0.24 -22.72
C SER A 201 -13.13 -0.97 -22.34
N LEU A 202 -12.83 -1.60 -21.19
CA LEU A 202 -13.60 -2.74 -20.68
C LEU A 202 -15.06 -2.36 -20.37
N ALA A 203 -15.28 -1.19 -19.80
CA ALA A 203 -16.63 -0.70 -19.50
C ALA A 203 -17.45 -0.43 -20.77
N VAL A 204 -16.82 0.05 -21.85
CA VAL A 204 -17.47 0.24 -23.15
C VAL A 204 -17.81 -1.11 -23.79
N THR A 205 -16.87 -2.06 -23.81
CA THR A 205 -17.14 -3.39 -24.39
C THR A 205 -18.20 -4.16 -23.60
N ALA A 206 -18.24 -4.01 -22.27
CA ALA A 206 -19.25 -4.66 -21.43
C ALA A 206 -20.66 -4.07 -21.59
N LYS A 207 -20.79 -2.83 -22.08
CA LYS A 207 -22.09 -2.22 -22.43
C LYS A 207 -22.54 -2.54 -23.86
N ALA A 208 -21.60 -2.95 -24.72
CA ALA A 208 -21.85 -3.24 -26.12
C ALA A 208 -22.29 -4.71 -26.37
N VAL A 209 -22.18 -5.56 -25.35
CA VAL A 209 -22.68 -6.95 -25.30
C VAL A 209 -23.93 -6.98 -24.46
#